data_AF-A0A7Y3EK76-F1
#
_entry.id   AF-A0A7Y3EK76-F1
#
_cell.length_a   1.000
_cell.length_b   1.000
_cell.length_c   1.000
_cell.angle_alpha   90.00
_cell.angle_beta   90.00
_cell.angle_gamma   90.00
#
_symmetry.space_group_name_H-M   'P 1'
#
loop_
_entity.id
_entity.type
_entity.pdbx_description
1 polymer ?
#
loop_
_entity_poly.entity_id
_entity_poly.type
_entity_poly.pdbx_seq_one_letter_code
_entity_poly.pdbx_strand_id
1 'polypeptide(L)'
;IITGLYEKNVTPHYHSPTDVLANMDVPYLTEVTKGSLGAVLYFSVAFETLNTNSFDNVPLNIYNNPSNGTITISKTINEDFELSIVNVLGKEVFNSQMETNTQNFDLRHLNKGVYIALLKNSNYSVSKKVVLH
;
A
#
# COMPACT_ATOMS: atom_id res chain seq x y z
N ILE A 1 -1.07 11.41 19.89
CA ILE A 1 -0.98 10.76 21.22
C ILE A 1 -1.97 11.48 22.13
N ILE A 2 -3.03 10.81 22.59
CA ILE A 2 -3.92 11.39 23.62
C ILE A 2 -3.20 11.28 24.95
N THR A 3 -2.46 12.32 25.32
CA THR A 3 -1.99 12.51 26.69
C THR A 3 -3.02 13.36 27.42
N GLY A 4 -3.56 12.90 28.55
CA GLY A 4 -4.42 13.74 29.40
C GLY A 4 -5.75 13.16 29.90
N LEU A 5 -6.01 11.86 29.74
CA LEU A 5 -7.16 11.20 30.41
C LEU A 5 -6.86 10.85 31.88
N TYR A 6 -5.94 11.55 32.54
CA TYR A 6 -5.54 11.27 33.91
C TYR A 6 -6.31 12.13 34.91
N GLU A 7 -6.46 11.59 36.12
CA GLU A 7 -7.25 12.13 37.23
C GLU A 7 -6.90 13.58 37.55
N LYS A 8 -7.90 14.46 37.55
CA LYS A 8 -7.85 15.69 38.36
C LYS A 8 -8.07 15.37 39.85
N ASN A 9 -8.82 14.31 40.13
CA ASN A 9 -9.10 13.80 41.48
C ASN A 9 -8.36 12.48 41.69
N VAL A 10 -7.27 12.53 42.45
CA VAL A 10 -6.47 11.34 42.76
C VAL A 10 -7.09 10.59 43.94
N THR A 11 -7.27 9.27 43.81
CA THR A 11 -7.74 8.45 44.94
C THR A 11 -6.71 8.45 46.08
N PRO A 12 -7.13 8.67 47.34
CA PRO A 12 -6.24 8.58 48.49
C PRO A 12 -5.84 7.13 48.82
N HIS A 13 -6.45 6.14 48.17
CA HIS A 13 -6.20 4.71 48.38
C HIS A 13 -5.17 4.12 47.41
N TYR A 14 -4.52 4.94 46.60
CA TYR A 14 -3.52 4.53 45.61
C TYR A 14 -2.41 3.68 46.23
N HIS A 15 -2.13 2.50 45.66
CA HIS A 15 -1.10 1.56 46.12
C HIS A 15 -1.15 1.22 47.62
N SER A 16 -2.35 1.20 48.18
CA SER A 16 -2.59 0.84 49.58
C SER A 16 -3.32 -0.51 49.66
N PRO A 17 -3.35 -1.18 50.83
CA PRO A 17 -4.20 -2.36 51.04
C PRO A 17 -5.70 -2.08 50.88
N THR A 18 -6.10 -0.80 50.86
CA THR A 18 -7.47 -0.33 50.64
C THR A 18 -7.77 0.00 49.17
N ASP A 19 -6.85 -0.33 48.24
CA ASP A 19 -7.09 -0.31 46.80
C ASP A 19 -7.98 -1.49 46.40
N VAL A 20 -9.27 -1.37 46.72
CA VAL A 20 -10.31 -2.37 46.47
C VAL A 20 -11.40 -1.78 45.58
N LEU A 21 -12.13 -2.65 44.87
CA LEU A 21 -13.22 -2.22 43.97
C LEU A 21 -14.28 -1.36 44.68
N ALA A 22 -14.47 -1.54 45.99
CA ALA A 22 -15.38 -0.75 46.80
C ALA A 22 -14.98 0.73 46.91
N ASN A 23 -13.70 1.06 46.74
CA ASN A 23 -13.15 2.42 46.82
C ASN A 23 -12.82 3.00 45.42
N MET A 24 -13.24 2.33 44.35
CA MET A 24 -13.00 2.74 42.96
C MET A 24 -14.13 3.63 42.44
N ASP A 25 -13.79 4.75 41.78
CA ASP A 25 -14.75 5.55 41.01
C ASP A 25 -15.02 4.88 39.66
N VAL A 26 -16.03 4.00 39.65
CA VAL A 26 -16.45 3.25 38.46
C VAL A 26 -16.91 4.18 37.32
N PRO A 27 -17.75 5.21 37.55
CA PRO A 27 -18.11 6.17 36.52
C PRO A 27 -16.90 6.81 35.83
N TYR A 28 -15.91 7.27 36.59
CA TYR A 28 -14.71 7.89 36.02
C TYR A 28 -13.90 6.92 35.14
N LEU A 29 -13.65 5.70 35.65
CA LEU A 29 -12.93 4.66 34.90
C LEU A 29 -13.63 4.35 33.57
N THR A 30 -14.97 4.32 33.57
CA THR A 30 -15.73 4.05 32.33
C THR A 30 -15.57 5.15 31.29
N GLU A 31 -15.55 6.43 31.69
CA GLU A 31 -15.37 7.55 30.75
C GLU A 31 -13.95 7.59 30.15
N VAL A 32 -12.92 7.34 30.96
CA VAL A 32 -11.54 7.21 30.49
C VAL A 32 -11.41 6.04 29.51
N THR A 33 -12.03 4.90 29.83
CA THR A 33 -11.99 3.70 28.97
C THR A 33 -12.70 3.95 27.64
N LYS A 34 -13.87 4.61 27.66
CA LYS A 34 -14.60 4.99 26.44
C LYS A 34 -13.78 5.94 25.57
N GLY A 35 -13.16 6.96 26.17
CA GLY A 35 -12.32 7.92 25.46
C GLY A 35 -11.09 7.26 24.82
N SER A 36 -10.40 6.38 25.57
CA SER A 36 -9.24 5.64 25.06
C SER A 36 -9.64 4.68 23.93
N LEU A 37 -10.71 3.92 24.09
CA LEU A 37 -11.21 3.01 23.05
C LEU A 37 -11.65 3.77 21.80
N GLY A 38 -12.40 4.86 21.97
CA GLY A 38 -12.82 5.74 20.88
C GLY A 38 -11.63 6.33 20.12
N ALA A 39 -10.56 6.70 20.83
CA ALA A 39 -9.32 7.16 20.21
C ALA A 39 -8.58 6.07 19.45
N VAL A 40 -8.46 4.88 20.03
CA VAL A 40 -7.88 3.71 19.33
C VAL A 40 -8.67 3.42 18.07
N LEU A 41 -10.00 3.42 18.13
CA LEU A 41 -10.86 3.21 16.97
C LEU A 41 -10.70 4.35 15.94
N TYR A 42 -10.70 5.60 16.39
CA TYR A 42 -10.51 6.77 15.54
C TYR A 42 -9.17 6.73 14.77
N PHE A 43 -8.08 6.35 15.44
CA PHE A 43 -6.78 6.17 14.79
C PHE A 43 -6.61 4.81 14.10
N SER A 44 -7.45 3.81 14.42
CA SER A 44 -7.49 2.50 13.76
C SER A 44 -8.30 2.54 12.46
N VAL A 45 -9.16 3.54 12.26
CA VAL A 45 -9.70 3.90 10.95
C VAL A 45 -8.58 4.58 10.15
N ALA A 46 -7.57 3.80 9.79
CA ALA A 46 -6.49 4.18 8.90
C ALA A 46 -6.06 2.98 8.05
N PHE A 47 -7.06 2.36 7.41
CA PHE A 47 -6.93 1.92 6.02
C PHE A 47 -8.26 2.29 5.36
N GLU A 48 -8.35 3.53 4.85
CA GLU A 48 -9.12 3.73 3.63
C GLU A 48 -8.67 2.61 2.68
N THR A 49 -9.61 1.79 2.19
CA THR A 49 -9.33 0.84 1.12
C THR A 49 -8.51 1.59 0.09
N LEU A 50 -7.29 1.12 -0.22
CA LEU A 50 -6.46 1.71 -1.26
C LEU A 50 -7.40 1.87 -2.45
N ASN A 51 -7.76 3.12 -2.75
CA ASN A 51 -8.84 3.40 -3.66
C ASN A 51 -8.40 2.79 -4.99
N THR A 52 -8.97 1.64 -5.34
CA THR A 52 -9.07 1.28 -6.73
C THR A 52 -10.16 2.23 -7.19
N ASN A 53 -9.75 3.43 -7.64
CA ASN A 53 -10.49 4.05 -8.73
C ASN A 53 -10.76 2.87 -9.64
N SER A 54 -12.05 2.52 -9.79
CA SER A 54 -12.52 1.41 -10.60
C SER A 54 -11.47 1.17 -11.64
N PHE A 55 -10.83 -0.02 -11.67
CA PHE A 55 -9.84 -0.34 -12.69
C PHE A 55 -10.51 -0.01 -14.02
N ASP A 56 -10.36 1.23 -14.47
CA ASP A 56 -10.45 1.62 -15.84
C ASP A 56 -9.33 0.77 -16.34
N ASN A 57 -9.75 -0.42 -16.82
CA ASN A 57 -8.89 -1.37 -17.43
C ASN A 57 -8.33 -0.56 -18.59
N VAL A 58 -7.24 0.18 -18.34
CA VAL A 58 -6.32 0.58 -19.38
C VAL A 58 -6.02 -0.78 -19.99
N PRO A 59 -6.55 -1.08 -21.20
CA PRO A 59 -6.51 -2.43 -21.72
C PRO A 59 -5.07 -2.64 -22.17
N LEU A 60 -4.24 -2.95 -21.18
CA LEU A 60 -2.82 -3.08 -21.28
C LEU A 60 -2.50 -4.56 -21.09
N ASN A 61 -2.22 -5.19 -22.22
CA ASN A 61 -1.90 -6.60 -22.28
C ASN A 61 -0.39 -6.73 -22.47
N ILE A 62 0.20 -7.62 -21.67
CA ILE A 62 1.57 -8.06 -21.86
C ILE A 62 1.50 -9.48 -22.40
N TYR A 63 1.97 -9.66 -23.63
CA TYR A 63 2.06 -10.96 -24.28
C TYR A 63 3.47 -11.54 -24.13
N ASN A 64 3.56 -12.86 -24.32
CA ASN A 64 4.80 -13.64 -24.18
C ASN A 64 5.33 -13.61 -22.74
N ASN A 65 4.48 -13.93 -21.76
CA ASN A 65 4.87 -14.09 -20.37
C ASN A 65 4.41 -15.47 -19.87
N PRO A 66 5.30 -16.42 -19.54
CA PRO A 66 6.77 -16.29 -19.45
C PRO A 66 7.49 -16.05 -20.79
N SER A 67 8.63 -15.34 -20.76
CA SER A 67 9.41 -14.92 -21.95
C SER A 67 10.84 -15.45 -21.96
N ASN A 68 11.41 -15.66 -23.15
CA ASN A 68 12.85 -15.85 -23.38
C ASN A 68 13.65 -14.52 -23.44
N GLY A 69 13.06 -13.41 -22.97
CA GLY A 69 13.71 -12.09 -22.95
C GLY A 69 13.13 -11.08 -23.93
N THR A 70 12.05 -11.37 -24.66
CA THR A 70 11.33 -10.36 -25.46
C THR A 70 9.87 -10.32 -25.05
N ILE A 71 9.41 -9.17 -24.56
CA ILE A 71 8.01 -8.97 -24.19
C ILE A 71 7.33 -8.03 -25.17
N THR A 72 6.05 -8.28 -25.42
CA THR A 72 5.22 -7.41 -26.25
C THR A 72 4.17 -6.77 -25.36
N ILE A 73 4.11 -5.45 -25.35
CA ILE A 73 3.11 -4.70 -24.60
C ILE A 73 2.18 -4.03 -25.61
N SER A 74 0.88 -4.21 -25.42
CA SER A 74 -0.15 -3.51 -26.20
C SER A 74 -1.02 -2.65 -25.28
N LYS A 75 -1.30 -1.41 -25.69
CA LYS A 75 -2.23 -0.47 -25.07
C LYS A 75 -3.35 -0.12 -26.05
N THR A 76 -4.56 0.11 -25.55
CA THR A 76 -5.68 0.63 -26.35
C THR A 76 -5.79 2.15 -26.30
N ILE A 77 -5.03 2.82 -25.42
CA ILE A 77 -5.03 4.27 -25.25
C ILE A 77 -3.87 4.88 -26.05
N ASN A 78 -4.17 5.90 -26.87
CA ASN A 78 -3.17 6.68 -27.61
C ASN A 78 -2.50 7.74 -26.71
N GLU A 79 -1.93 7.32 -25.58
CA GLU A 79 -1.11 8.17 -24.70
C GLU A 79 0.25 7.53 -24.53
N ASP A 80 1.31 8.33 -24.43
CA ASP A 80 2.66 7.82 -24.19
C ASP A 80 2.80 7.31 -22.76
N PHE A 81 3.54 6.22 -22.59
CA PHE A 81 3.83 5.62 -21.30
C PHE A 81 5.32 5.42 -21.13
N GLU A 82 5.84 5.70 -19.94
CA GLU A 82 7.16 5.29 -19.52
C GLU A 82 7.09 3.86 -18.97
N LEU A 83 7.88 2.96 -19.56
CA LEU A 83 8.07 1.59 -19.11
C LEU A 83 9.33 1.48 -18.26
N SER A 84 9.18 1.12 -16.99
CA SER A 84 10.28 0.72 -16.11
C SER A 84 10.16 -0.76 -15.75
N ILE A 85 11.24 -1.52 -15.88
CA ILE A 85 11.33 -2.87 -15.33
C ILE A 85 12.11 -2.80 -14.03
N VAL A 86 11.50 -3.27 -12.95
CA VAL A 86 12.12 -3.35 -11.63
C VAL A 86 12.28 -4.81 -11.19
N ASN A 87 13.39 -5.11 -10.52
CA ASN A 87 13.62 -6.43 -9.94
C ASN A 87 12.89 -6.60 -8.59
N VAL A 88 12.95 -7.79 -8.01
CA VAL A 88 12.33 -8.10 -6.71
C VAL A 88 12.87 -7.27 -5.53
N LEU A 89 14.02 -6.63 -5.69
CA LEU A 89 14.63 -5.73 -4.70
C LEU A 89 14.19 -4.27 -4.91
N GLY A 90 13.31 -3.99 -5.88
CA GLY A 90 12.86 -2.64 -6.22
C GLY A 90 13.85 -1.81 -7.04
N LYS A 91 14.95 -2.40 -7.51
CA LYS A 91 15.92 -1.71 -8.37
C LYS A 91 15.41 -1.69 -9.81
N GLU A 92 15.39 -0.50 -10.42
CA GLU A 92 15.17 -0.34 -11.87
C GLU A 92 16.35 -0.92 -12.65
N VAL A 93 16.03 -1.80 -13.61
CA VAL A 93 17.00 -2.52 -14.43
C VAL A 93 16.83 -2.24 -15.92
N PHE A 94 15.71 -1.66 -16.33
CA PHE A 94 15.44 -1.23 -17.71
C PHE A 94 14.43 -0.08 -17.69
N ASN A 95 14.61 0.89 -18.59
CA ASN A 95 13.68 1.99 -18.81
C ASN A 95 13.56 2.24 -20.32
N SER A 96 12.34 2.44 -20.82
CA SER A 96 12.07 2.86 -22.19
C SER A 96 10.75 3.62 -22.28
N GLN A 97 10.61 4.46 -23.31
CA GLN A 97 9.31 5.03 -23.67
C GLN A 97 8.51 4.06 -24.55
N MET A 98 7.19 4.08 -24.37
CA MET A 98 6.21 3.34 -25.15
C MET A 98 5.29 4.33 -25.87
N GLU A 99 5.66 4.67 -27.09
CA GLU A 99 4.96 5.66 -27.92
C GLU A 99 3.85 4.98 -28.74
N THR A 100 4.12 3.78 -29.28
CA THR A 100 3.16 3.06 -30.13
C THR A 100 2.17 2.22 -29.33
N ASN A 101 1.02 1.92 -29.95
CA ASN A 101 -0.01 1.08 -29.32
C ASN A 101 0.45 -0.35 -29.06
N THR A 102 1.36 -0.88 -29.87
CA THR A 102 1.99 -2.17 -29.63
C THR A 102 3.49 -2.00 -29.83
N GLN A 103 4.28 -2.39 -28.83
CA GLN A 103 5.73 -2.26 -28.85
C GLN A 103 6.40 -3.50 -28.25
N ASN A 104 7.53 -3.87 -28.84
CA ASN A 104 8.38 -4.96 -28.36
C ASN A 104 9.54 -4.39 -27.56
N PHE A 105 9.82 -5.01 -26.41
CA PHE A 105 10.94 -4.65 -25.56
C PHE A 105 11.88 -5.85 -25.40
N ASP A 106 13.17 -5.58 -25.62
CA ASP A 106 14.22 -6.58 -25.50
C ASP A 106 14.88 -6.51 -24.11
N LEU A 107 14.60 -7.54 -23.33
CA LEU A 107 15.06 -7.77 -21.97
C LEU A 107 16.08 -8.91 -21.88
N ARG A 108 16.63 -9.39 -23.01
CA ARG A 108 17.60 -10.51 -23.03
C ARG A 108 18.89 -10.23 -22.27
N HIS A 109 19.20 -8.97 -22.01
CA HIS A 109 20.33 -8.55 -21.19
C HIS A 109 20.10 -8.74 -19.68
N LEU A 110 18.86 -9.02 -19.26
CA LEU A 110 18.51 -9.30 -17.88
C LEU A 110 18.65 -10.80 -17.58
N ASN A 111 19.02 -11.12 -16.35
CA ASN A 111 19.08 -12.49 -15.88
C ASN A 111 17.67 -13.11 -15.82
N LYS A 112 17.62 -14.44 -15.84
CA LYS A 112 16.38 -15.19 -15.64
C LYS A 112 15.83 -14.91 -14.24
N GLY A 113 14.52 -14.69 -14.13
CA GLY A 113 13.90 -14.33 -12.87
C GLY A 113 12.55 -13.64 -13.01
N VAL A 114 12.05 -13.15 -11.88
CA VAL A 114 10.78 -12.42 -11.79
C VAL A 114 11.06 -10.92 -11.72
N TYR A 115 10.31 -10.17 -12.49
CA TYR A 115 10.38 -8.72 -12.59
C TYR A 115 8.98 -8.12 -12.54
N ILE A 116 8.91 -6.82 -12.25
CA ILE A 116 7.68 -6.03 -12.31
C ILE A 116 7.87 -5.00 -13.42
N ALA A 117 7.00 -5.05 -14.43
CA ALA A 117 6.86 -4.00 -15.42
C ALA A 117 5.91 -2.93 -14.87
N LEU A 118 6.41 -1.70 -14.77
CA LEU A 118 5.69 -0.52 -14.35
C LEU A 118 5.50 0.35 -15.59
N LEU A 119 4.25 0.63 -15.97
CA LEU A 119 3.91 1.59 -17.01
C LEU A 119 3.25 2.80 -16.36
N LYS A 120 3.83 3.97 -16.57
CA LYS A 120 3.36 5.21 -15.94
C LYS A 120 3.21 6.32 -16.96
N ASN A 121 2.17 7.12 -16.78
CA ASN A 121 2.02 8.42 -17.39
C ASN A 121 1.37 9.38 -16.37
N SER A 122 1.00 10.59 -16.80
CA SER A 122 0.42 11.60 -15.90
C SER A 122 -0.90 11.17 -15.25
N ASN A 123 -1.66 10.26 -15.87
CA ASN A 123 -3.01 9.89 -15.48
C ASN A 123 -3.11 8.46 -14.92
N TYR A 124 -2.22 7.58 -15.36
CA TYR A 124 -2.30 6.13 -15.17
C TYR A 124 -0.98 5.56 -14.67
N SER A 125 -1.07 4.60 -13.76
CA SER A 125 0.06 3.79 -13.29
C SER A 125 -0.37 2.33 -13.23
N VAL A 126 0.22 1.51 -14.10
CA VAL A 126 -0.08 0.08 -14.23
C VAL A 126 1.15 -0.72 -13.83
N SER A 127 0.94 -1.78 -13.03
CA SER A 127 2.00 -2.73 -12.69
C SER A 127 1.60 -4.15 -13.13
N LYS A 128 2.53 -4.87 -13.75
CA LYS A 128 2.34 -6.25 -14.21
C LYS A 128 3.58 -7.09 -13.92
N LYS A 129 3.39 -8.32 -13.46
CA LYS A 129 4.47 -9.28 -13.23
C LYS A 129 4.97 -9.84 -14.57
N VAL A 130 6.28 -9.88 -14.78
CA VAL A 130 6.95 -10.47 -15.95
C VAL A 130 7.93 -11.55 -15.47
N VAL A 131 7.92 -12.70 -16.12
CA VAL A 131 8.83 -13.82 -15.82
C VAL A 131 9.74 -14.08 -17.01
N LEU A 132 11.05 -14.00 -16.79
CA LEU A 132 12.08 -14.32 -17.79
C LEU A 132 12.73 -15.67 -17.47
N HIS A 133 12.89 -16.54 -18.47
CA HIS A 133 13.41 -17.91 -18.29
C HIS A 133 14.49 -18.32 -19.30
#